data_AF-A0AAD6BLR8-F1
#
_entry.id   AF-A0AAD6BLR8-F1
#
_cell.length_a   1.000
_cell.length_b   1.000
_cell.length_c   1.000
_cell.angle_alpha   90.00
_cell.angle_beta   90.00
_cell.angle_gamma   90.00
#
_symmetry.space_group_name_H-M   'P 1'
#
loop_
_entity.id
_entity.type
_entity.pdbx_description
1 polymer ?
#
loop_
_entity_poly.entity_id
_entity_poly.type
_entity_poly.pdbx_seq_one_letter_code
_entity_poly.pdbx_strand_id
1 'polypeptide(L)'
;MGNVRSLTNKTDELAALVKTQREYRERQPATTRTVQQWSDEVEEELRECYRSTDWDMFLRVRGEDINGLSHCITDYIRFCEESIVPTKKYLASYT
;
A
#
# COMPACT_ATOMS: atom_id res chain seq x y z
N MET A 1 35.17 -39.72 -6.08
CA MET A 1 34.73 -39.22 -7.40
C MET A 1 33.26 -38.83 -7.29
N GLY A 2 32.96 -37.54 -7.24
CA GLY A 2 31.61 -37.02 -6.97
C GLY A 2 30.66 -37.22 -8.15
N ASN A 3 29.40 -37.50 -7.86
CA ASN A 3 28.37 -37.87 -8.83
C ASN A 3 27.90 -36.65 -9.66
N VAL A 4 28.67 -36.28 -10.70
CA VAL A 4 28.40 -35.16 -11.63
C VAL A 4 26.99 -35.25 -12.24
N ARG A 5 26.49 -36.47 -12.48
CA ARG A 5 25.12 -36.70 -13.00
C ARG A 5 24.03 -36.18 -12.06
N SER A 6 24.27 -36.22 -10.74
CA SER A 6 23.31 -35.68 -9.75
C SER A 6 23.26 -34.15 -9.78
N LEU A 7 24.36 -33.48 -10.13
CA LEU A 7 24.38 -32.02 -10.25
C LEU A 7 23.62 -31.54 -11.48
N THR A 8 23.83 -32.20 -12.63
CA THR A 8 23.10 -31.90 -13.88
C THR A 8 21.59 -32.10 -13.72
N ASN A 9 21.17 -33.19 -13.07
CA ASN A 9 19.75 -33.43 -12.82
C ASN A 9 19.13 -32.32 -11.96
N LYS A 10 19.83 -31.84 -10.92
CA LYS A 10 19.36 -30.75 -10.06
C LYS A 10 19.27 -29.42 -10.81
N THR A 11 20.18 -29.14 -11.75
CA THR A 11 20.11 -27.93 -12.58
C THR A 11 18.91 -27.97 -13.54
N ASP A 12 18.62 -29.14 -14.11
CA ASP A 12 17.48 -29.33 -15.01
C ASP A 12 16.15 -29.21 -14.25
N GLU A 13 16.06 -29.80 -13.05
CA GLU A 13 14.91 -29.64 -12.15
C GLU A 13 14.68 -28.18 -11.78
N LEU A 14 15.74 -27.43 -11.45
CA LEU A 14 15.64 -26.01 -11.11
C LEU A 14 15.16 -25.19 -12.31
N ALA A 15 15.68 -25.46 -13.50
CA ALA A 15 15.27 -24.78 -14.73
C ALA A 15 13.79 -25.06 -15.06
N ALA A 16 13.34 -26.31 -14.87
CA ALA A 16 11.93 -26.67 -15.03
C ALA A 16 11.04 -25.93 -14.02
N LEU A 17 11.46 -25.81 -12.76
CA LEU A 17 10.74 -25.06 -11.73
C LEU A 17 10.67 -23.56 -12.02
N VAL A 18 11.76 -22.95 -12.49
CA VAL A 18 11.76 -21.53 -12.89
C VAL A 18 10.80 -21.29 -14.05
N LYS A 19 10.78 -22.21 -15.03
CA LYS A 19 9.83 -22.14 -16.15
C LYS A 19 8.38 -22.25 -15.69
N THR A 20 8.06 -23.24 -14.85
CA THR A 20 6.68 -23.44 -14.36
C THR A 20 6.23 -22.29 -13.45
N GLN A 21 7.12 -21.71 -12.63
CA GLN A 21 6.81 -20.52 -11.84
C GLN A 21 6.48 -19.30 -12.71
N ARG A 22 7.19 -19.11 -13.84
CA ARG A 22 6.86 -18.06 -14.81
C ARG A 22 5.48 -18.28 -15.41
N GLU A 23 5.22 -19.48 -15.93
CA GLU A 23 3.91 -19.82 -16.50
C GLU A 23 2.78 -19.65 -15.47
N TYR A 24 3.03 -20.00 -14.21
CA TYR A 24 2.08 -19.78 -13.13
C TYR A 24 1.79 -18.29 -12.91
N ARG A 25 2.82 -17.43 -12.83
CA ARG A 25 2.65 -15.96 -12.71
C ARG A 25 1.90 -15.35 -13.89
N GLU A 26 2.17 -15.82 -15.11
CA GLU A 26 1.51 -15.33 -16.34
C GLU A 26 0.05 -15.77 -16.44
N ARG A 27 -0.31 -16.93 -15.86
CA ARG A 27 -1.69 -17.44 -15.80
C ARG A 27 -2.50 -16.86 -14.65
N GLN A 28 -1.86 -16.21 -13.67
CA GLN A 28 -2.60 -15.55 -12.61
C GLN A 28 -3.34 -14.32 -13.19
N PRO A 29 -4.60 -14.11 -12.80
CA PRO A 29 -5.35 -12.95 -13.24
C PRO A 29 -4.65 -11.67 -12.75
N ALA A 30 -4.59 -10.66 -13.62
CA ALA A 30 -4.08 -9.35 -13.25
C ALA A 30 -4.88 -8.82 -12.04
N THR A 31 -4.19 -8.71 -10.90
CA THR A 31 -4.82 -8.20 -9.69
C THR A 31 -4.79 -6.68 -9.74
N THR A 32 -5.93 -6.02 -9.56
CA THR A 32 -5.95 -4.56 -9.45
C THR A 32 -5.46 -4.18 -8.05
N ARG A 33 -4.43 -3.35 -7.99
CA ARG A 33 -3.97 -2.74 -6.74
C ARG A 33 -4.35 -1.27 -6.72
N THR A 34 -4.92 -0.85 -5.61
CA THR A 34 -5.26 0.54 -5.34
C THR A 34 -4.14 1.12 -4.49
N VAL A 35 -3.50 2.18 -4.98
CA VAL A 35 -2.36 2.81 -4.31
C VAL A 35 -2.62 4.31 -4.21
N GLN A 36 -2.44 4.86 -3.02
CA GLN A 36 -2.43 6.30 -2.79
C GLN A 36 -1.22 6.92 -3.47
N GLN A 37 -1.43 7.98 -4.24
CA GLN A 37 -0.37 8.70 -4.91
C GLN A 37 0.05 9.90 -4.06
N TRP A 38 1.26 9.82 -3.50
CA TRP A 38 1.88 10.91 -2.78
C TRP A 38 2.78 11.73 -3.72
N SER A 39 2.66 13.06 -3.66
CA SER A 39 3.54 14.03 -4.30
C SER A 39 3.75 15.21 -3.34
N ASP A 40 4.80 16.00 -3.57
CA ASP A 40 5.10 17.18 -2.74
C ASP A 40 3.93 18.18 -2.74
N GLU A 41 3.21 18.29 -3.86
CA GLU A 41 2.01 19.13 -4.01
C GLU A 41 0.86 18.64 -3.11
N VAL A 42 0.54 17.34 -3.16
CA VAL A 42 -0.51 16.71 -2.32
C VAL A 42 -0.14 16.80 -0.84
N GLU A 43 1.14 16.66 -0.50
CA GLU A 43 1.60 16.82 0.88
C GLU A 43 1.39 18.25 1.38
N GLU A 44 1.71 19.27 0.57
CA GLU A 44 1.52 20.66 0.98
C GLU A 44 0.04 21.05 1.08
N GLU A 45 -0.82 20.54 0.18
CA GLU A 45 -2.28 20.70 0.33
C GLU A 45 -2.80 20.06 1.62
N LEU A 46 -2.32 18.87 1.97
CA LEU A 46 -2.69 18.20 3.22
C LEU A 46 -2.21 18.99 4.45
N ARG A 47 -1.01 19.56 4.38
CA ARG A 47 -0.47 20.44 5.42
C ARG A 47 -1.29 21.73 5.56
N GLU A 48 -1.70 22.34 4.46
CA GLU A 48 -2.56 23.53 4.48
C GLU A 48 -3.92 23.20 5.09
N CYS A 49 -4.51 22.06 4.73
CA CYS A 49 -5.74 21.56 5.35
C CYS A 49 -5.60 21.51 6.87
N TYR A 50 -4.56 20.85 7.40
CA TYR A 50 -4.33 20.74 8.84
C TYR A 50 -4.00 22.07 9.54
N ARG A 51 -3.33 23.00 8.85
CA ARG A 51 -3.07 24.36 9.39
C ARG A 51 -4.36 25.16 9.50
N SER A 52 -5.31 24.94 8.60
CA SER A 52 -6.61 25.64 8.58
C SER A 52 -7.64 25.01 9.53
N THR A 53 -7.42 23.78 9.98
CA THR A 53 -8.32 23.07 10.91
C THR A 53 -8.31 23.73 12.29
N ASP A 54 -9.49 24.10 12.80
CA ASP A 54 -9.67 24.47 14.21
C ASP A 54 -9.64 23.22 15.09
N TRP A 55 -8.45 22.87 15.60
CA TRP A 55 -8.26 21.69 16.45
C TRP A 55 -8.94 21.82 17.82
N ASP A 56 -9.15 23.05 18.31
CA ASP A 56 -9.82 23.29 19.60
C ASP A 56 -11.30 22.91 19.56
N MET A 57 -11.91 22.88 18.37
CA MET A 57 -13.25 22.37 18.14
C MET A 57 -13.42 20.95 18.71
N PHE A 58 -12.45 20.06 18.51
CA PHE A 58 -12.55 18.67 18.95
C PHE A 58 -12.53 18.56 20.48
N LEU A 59 -11.74 19.41 21.15
CA LEU A 59 -11.69 19.50 22.61
C LEU A 59 -13.02 20.01 23.19
N ARG A 60 -13.65 20.98 22.53
CA ARG A 60 -14.93 21.56 22.97
C ARG A 60 -16.11 20.58 22.86
N VAL A 61 -16.08 19.66 21.89
CA VAL A 61 -17.20 18.72 21.63
C VAL A 61 -17.14 17.49 22.54
N ARG A 62 -15.94 16.98 22.85
CA ARG A 62 -15.76 15.70 23.57
C ARG A 62 -15.29 15.85 25.02
N GLY A 63 -14.82 17.03 25.44
CA GLY A 63 -14.39 17.28 26.83
C GLY A 63 -13.18 16.42 27.23
N GLU A 64 -13.30 15.67 28.32
CA GLU A 64 -12.22 14.85 28.91
C GLU A 64 -12.14 13.41 28.34
N ASP A 65 -13.04 13.01 27.43
CA ASP A 65 -12.98 11.68 26.80
C ASP A 65 -11.85 11.61 25.75
N ILE A 66 -10.65 11.30 26.23
CA ILE A 66 -9.44 11.19 25.41
C ILE A 66 -9.60 10.13 24.31
N ASN A 67 -10.29 9.03 24.58
CA ASN A 67 -10.48 7.97 23.57
C ASN A 67 -11.43 8.45 22.48
N GLY A 68 -12.56 9.05 22.84
CA GLY A 68 -13.50 9.64 21.89
C GLY A 68 -12.89 10.79 21.09
N LEU A 69 -12.03 11.59 21.70
CA LEU A 69 -11.24 12.62 21.03
C LEU A 69 -10.27 12.02 20.01
N SER A 70 -9.50 11.02 20.42
CA SER A 70 -8.53 10.32 19.55
C SER A 70 -9.21 9.71 18.34
N HIS A 71 -10.35 9.05 18.53
CA HIS A 71 -11.16 8.52 17.43
C HIS A 71 -11.63 9.63 16.48
N CYS A 72 -12.19 10.72 17.01
CA CYS A 72 -12.64 11.84 16.19
C CYS A 72 -11.52 12.48 15.36
N ILE A 73 -10.37 12.74 15.98
CA ILE A 73 -9.21 13.32 15.31
C ILE A 73 -8.70 12.36 14.23
N THR A 74 -8.61 11.06 14.54
CA THR A 74 -8.17 10.03 13.59
C THR A 74 -9.11 9.95 12.39
N ASP A 75 -10.42 9.96 12.63
CA ASP A 75 -11.43 9.92 11.57
C ASP A 75 -11.35 11.17 10.67
N TYR A 76 -11.13 12.34 11.27
CA TYR A 76 -10.94 13.58 10.50
C TYR A 76 -9.66 13.57 9.67
N ILE A 77 -8.53 13.13 10.25
CA ILE A 77 -7.26 12.99 9.53
C ILE A 77 -7.43 12.05 8.34
N ARG A 78 -8.06 10.89 8.54
CA ARG A 78 -8.35 9.94 7.47
C ARG A 78 -9.25 10.58 6.39
N PHE A 79 -10.26 11.33 6.79
CA PHE A 79 -11.12 12.05 5.85
C PHE A 79 -10.31 13.03 4.98
N CYS A 80 -9.40 13.81 5.58
CA CYS A 80 -8.51 14.70 4.84
C CYS A 80 -7.61 13.94 3.88
N GLU A 81 -7.02 12.82 4.31
CA GLU A 81 -6.20 11.96 3.45
C GLU A 81 -7.02 11.40 2.28
N GLU A 82 -8.24 10.92 2.51
CA GLU A 82 -9.12 10.38 1.46
C GLU A 82 -9.61 11.47 0.49
N SER A 83 -9.77 12.71 0.96
CA SER A 83 -10.22 13.83 0.16
C SER A 83 -9.10 14.45 -0.70
N ILE A 84 -7.87 14.48 -0.18
CA ILE A 84 -6.75 15.20 -0.81
C ILE A 84 -5.83 14.23 -1.56
N VAL A 85 -5.55 13.05 -1.00
CA VAL A 85 -4.58 12.11 -1.58
C VAL A 85 -5.23 11.30 -2.72
N PRO A 86 -4.82 11.51 -3.99
CA PRO A 86 -5.44 10.82 -5.10
C PRO A 86 -5.17 9.32 -5.05
N THR A 87 -6.19 8.53 -5.38
CA THR A 87 -6.09 7.08 -5.39
C THR A 87 -5.99 6.56 -6.83
N LYS A 88 -4.89 5.87 -7.17
CA LYS A 88 -4.66 5.29 -8.49
C LYS A 88 -4.80 3.77 -8.47
N LYS A 89 -5.48 3.23 -9.49
CA LYS A 89 -5.60 1.79 -9.73
C LYS A 89 -4.55 1.36 -10.73
N TYR A 90 -3.66 0.48 -10.31
CA TYR A 90 -2.68 -0.15 -11.17
C TYR A 90 -3.09 -1.60 -11.41
N LEU A 91 -3.04 -2.04 -12.66
CA LEU A 91 -3.02 -3.45 -12.97
C LEU A 91 -1.65 -3.97 -12.51
N ALA A 92 -1.64 -4.84 -11.49
CA ALA A 92 -0.44 -5.56 -11.10
C ALA A 92 -0.08 -6.52 -12.23
N SER A 93 0.63 -6.01 -13.24
CA SER A 93 1.31 -6.81 -14.22
C SER A 93 2.65 -7.21 -13.61
N TYR A 94 2.92 -8.51 -13.58
CA TYR A 94 4.19 -9.04 -13.12
C TYR A 94 5.30 -8.58 -14.09
N THR A 95 6.12 -7.61 -13.68
CA THR A 95 7.48 -7.39 -14.22
C THR A 95 8.38 -8.57 -13.84
#